data_AF-A0A7C4W5V8-F1
#
_entry.id   AF-A0A7C4W5V8-F1
#
_cell.length_a   1.000
_cell.length_b   1.000
_cell.length_c   1.000
_cell.angle_alpha   90.00
_cell.angle_beta   90.00
_cell.angle_gamma   90.00
#
_symmetry.space_group_name_H-M   'P 1'
#
loop_
_entity.id
_entity.type
_entity.pdbx_description
1 polymer ?
#
loop_
_entity_poly.entity_id
_entity_poly.type
_entity_poly.pdbx_seq_one_letter_code
_entity_poly.pdbx_strand_id
1 'polypeptide(L)' 'ELEDLTYKVAEIIGGEFIAVDVFQEDGRYLVNEVNGIPEFKGFMTATKINVPEILTHYIKARIKK' A
#
# COMPACT_ATOMS: atom_id res chain seq x y z
N GLU A 1 6.96 0.70 13.18
CA GLU A 1 8.08 1.08 12.28
C GLU A 1 7.75 0.86 10.81
N LEU A 2 7.62 -0.38 10.32
CA LEU A 2 7.29 -0.62 8.90
C LEU A 2 5.96 0.03 8.49
N GLU A 3 4.92 -0.12 9.31
CA GLU A 3 3.63 0.53 9.09
C GLU A 3 3.76 2.07 9.05
N ASP A 4 4.46 2.65 10.02
CA ASP A 4 4.70 4.11 10.07
C ASP A 4 5.46 4.61 8.84
N LEU A 5 6.44 3.82 8.35
CA LEU A 5 7.17 4.11 7.12
C LEU A 5 6.23 4.10 5.92
N THR A 6 5.36 3.09 5.81
CA THR A 6 4.39 3.01 4.70
C THR A 6 3.38 4.16 4.71
N TYR A 7 2.92 4.63 5.88
CA TYR A 7 2.05 5.81 5.96
C TYR A 7 2.77 7.09 5.54
N LYS A 8 4.02 7.29 5.99
CA LYS A 8 4.84 8.44 5.58
C LYS A 8 5.07 8.47 4.07
N VAL A 9 5.34 7.31 3.46
CA VAL A 9 5.47 7.20 2.00
C VAL A 9 4.17 7.62 1.30
N ALA A 10 3.03 7.10 1.75
CA ALA A 10 1.73 7.45 1.17
C ALA A 10 1.43 8.96 1.27
N GLU A 11 1.75 9.59 2.41
CA GLU A 11 1.59 11.04 2.63
C GLU A 11 2.50 11.86 1.70
N ILE A 12 3.78 11.50 1.58
CA ILE A 12 4.76 12.24 0.77
C ILE A 12 4.48 12.10 -0.73
N ILE A 13 4.13 10.89 -1.18
CA ILE A 13 3.87 10.61 -2.60
C ILE A 13 2.49 11.12 -3.03
N GLY A 14 1.52 11.18 -2.10
CA GLY A 14 0.14 11.60 -2.39
C GLY A 14 -0.66 10.57 -3.22
N GLY A 15 -0.26 9.30 -3.20
CA GLY A 15 -0.93 8.24 -3.94
C GLY A 15 -2.16 7.69 -3.20
N GLU A 16 -3.28 7.49 -3.90
CA GLU A 16 -4.51 6.93 -3.30
C GLU A 16 -4.48 5.40 -3.18
N PHE A 17 -3.82 4.72 -4.12
CA PHE A 17 -3.64 3.26 -4.11
C PHE A 17 -2.25 2.94 -4.66
N ILE A 18 -1.34 2.59 -3.75
CA ILE A 18 0.07 2.34 -4.07
C ILE A 18 0.54 1.04 -3.38
N ALA A 19 1.59 0.42 -3.93
CA ALA A 19 2.37 -0.58 -3.20
C ALA A 19 3.77 -0.03 -2.92
N VAL A 20 4.34 -0.45 -1.78
CA VAL A 20 5.65 -0.01 -1.32
C VAL A 20 6.50 -1.26 -1.10
N ASP A 21 7.60 -1.34 -1.83
CA ASP A 21 8.57 -2.42 -1.70
C ASP A 21 9.67 -1.97 -0.74
N VAL A 22 10.02 -2.85 0.20
CA VAL A 22 10.88 -2.51 1.32
C VAL A 22 11.99 -3.54 1.49
N PHE A 23 13.21 -3.05 1.68
CA PHE A 23 14.33 -3.86 2.14
C PHE A 23 14.50 -3.78 3.65
N GLN A 24 15.06 -4.83 4.23
CA GLN A 24 15.47 -4.85 5.62
C GLN A 24 16.98 -5.05 5.70
N GLU A 25 17.69 -4.07 6.26
CA GLU A 25 19.15 -4.08 6.42
C GLU A 25 19.50 -3.57 7.81
N ASP A 26 20.35 -4.29 8.55
CA ASP A 26 20.82 -3.93 9.89
C ASP A 26 19.70 -3.52 10.87
N GLY A 27 18.56 -4.22 10.80
CA GLY A 27 17.39 -3.97 11.64
C GLY A 27 16.57 -2.73 11.26
N ARG A 28 16.88 -2.09 10.12
CA ARG A 28 16.15 -0.92 9.60
C ARG A 28 15.37 -1.27 8.35
N TYR A 29 14.30 -0.52 8.09
CA TYR A 29 13.50 -0.62 6.87
C TYR A 29 13.87 0.50 5.89
N LEU A 30 14.12 0.12 4.64
CA LEU A 30 14.49 1.03 3.56
C LEU A 30 13.47 0.90 2.42
N VAL A 31 12.93 2.03 1.95
CA VAL A 31 12.02 2.05 0.79
C VAL A 31 12.85 1.79 -0.48
N ASN A 32 12.48 0.78 -1.25
CA ASN A 32 13.12 0.45 -2.52
C ASN A 32 12.35 1.06 -3.71
N GLU A 33 11.04 0.81 -3.77
CA GLU A 33 10.18 1.22 -4.88
C GLU A 33 8.79 1.59 -4.39
N VAL A 34 8.14 2.53 -5.08
CA VAL A 34 6.72 2.86 -4.90
C VAL A 34 6.00 2.68 -6.24
N ASN A 35 5.04 1.76 -6.27
CA ASN A 35 4.28 1.41 -7.45
C ASN A 35 2.91 2.12 -7.45
N GLY A 36 2.67 2.99 -8.44
CA GLY A 36 1.42 3.74 -8.58
C GLY A 36 0.25 2.94 -9.17
N ILE A 37 0.53 1.79 -9.79
CA ILE A 37 -0.48 0.86 -10.34
C ILE A 37 -0.07 -0.55 -9.90
N PRO A 38 -0.34 -0.92 -8.64
CA PRO A 38 0.20 -2.16 -8.10
C PRO A 38 -0.63 -3.39 -8.52
N GLU A 39 0.06 -4.49 -8.81
CA GLU A 39 -0.56 -5.81 -8.82
C GLU A 39 -0.74 -6.32 -7.38
N PHE A 40 -1.88 -6.96 -7.09
CA PHE A 40 -2.19 -7.41 -5.72
C PHE A 40 -2.59 -8.88 -5.61
N LYS A 41 -2.57 -9.66 -6.69
CA LYS A 41 -2.93 -11.10 -6.66
C LYS A 41 -2.03 -11.90 -5.71
N GLY A 42 -0.72 -11.66 -5.77
CA GLY A 42 0.26 -12.28 -4.87
C GLY A 42 0.03 -11.87 -3.42
N PHE A 43 -0.17 -10.58 -3.18
CA PHE A 43 -0.47 -10.02 -1.86
C PHE A 43 -1.72 -10.65 -1.23
N MET A 44 -2.83 -10.74 -1.98
CA MET A 44 -4.06 -11.38 -1.51
C MET A 44 -3.85 -12.85 -1.16
N THR A 45 -3.04 -13.56 -1.95
CA THR A 45 -2.76 -14.98 -1.72
C THR A 45 -2.02 -15.19 -0.39
N ALA A 46 -1.04 -14.32 -0.10
CA ALA A 46 -0.22 -14.38 1.10
C ALA A 46 -0.97 -13.92 2.36
N THR A 47 -1.73 -12.84 2.27
CA THR A 47 -2.33 -12.17 3.45
C THR A 47 -3.79 -12.56 3.72
N LYS A 48 -4.47 -13.13 2.72
CA LYS A 48 -5.93 -13.36 2.72
C LYS A 48 -6.76 -12.09 2.83
N ILE A 49 -6.16 -10.91 2.62
CA ILE A 49 -6.85 -9.63 2.58
C ILE A 49 -7.57 -9.49 1.25
N ASN A 50 -8.84 -9.09 1.28
CA ASN A 50 -9.64 -8.83 0.08
C ASN A 50 -9.39 -7.40 -0.44
N VAL A 51 -8.30 -7.22 -1.18
CA VAL A 51 -7.90 -5.89 -1.72
C VAL A 51 -8.99 -5.24 -2.59
N PRO A 52 -9.63 -5.93 -3.56
CA PRO A 52 -10.70 -5.35 -4.37
C PRO A 52 -11.89 -4.83 -3.54
N GLU A 53 -12.26 -5.54 -2.48
CA GLU A 53 -13.37 -5.13 -1.60
C GLU A 53 -13.03 -3.85 -0.84
N ILE A 54 -11.84 -3.77 -0.25
CA ILE A 54 -11.37 -2.56 0.46
C ILE A 54 -11.32 -1.37 -0.49
N LEU A 55 -10.72 -1.55 -1.68
CA LEU A 55 -10.62 -0.47 -2.68
C LEU A 55 -12.01 -0.03 -3.17
N THR A 56 -12.93 -0.97 -3.39
CA THR A 56 -14.31 -0.64 -3.79
C THR A 56 -15.04 0.15 -2.70
N HIS A 57 -14.89 -0.21 -1.43
CA HIS A 57 -15.47 0.55 -0.32
C HIS A 57 -14.89 1.96 -0.22
N TYR A 58 -13.57 2.10 -0.36
CA TYR A 58 -12.90 3.39 -0.40
C TYR A 58 -13.44 4.28 -1.53
N ILE A 59 -13.51 3.75 -2.76
CA ILE A 59 -14.02 4.47 -3.93
C ILE A 59 -15.49 4.87 -3.71
N LYS A 60 -16.34 3.96 -3.22
CA LYS A 60 -17.76 4.26 -2.92
C LYS A 60 -17.90 5.39 -1.90
N ALA A 61 -17.04 5.45 -0.88
CA ALA A 61 -17.05 6.52 0.12
C ALA A 61 -16.61 7.87 -0.47
N ARG A 62 -15.73 7.87 -1.48
CA ARG A 62 -15.24 9.09 -2.15
C ARG A 62 -16.19 9.62 -3.22
N ILE A 63 -16.86 8.73 -3.97
CA ILE A 63 -17.78 9.11 -5.06
C ILE A 63 -19.14 9.58 -4.54
N LYS A 64 -19.58 9.16 -3.36
CA LYS A 64 -20.87 9.59 -2.76
C LYS A 64 -20.86 11.03 -2.20
N LYS A 65 -19.97 11.90 -2.68
CA LYS A 65 -19.95 13.32 -2.39
C LYS A 65 -20.51 14.13 -3.56
#